data_AF-U2W0J4-F1
#
_entry.id   AF-U2W0J4-F1
#
_cell.length_a   1.000
_cell.length_b   1.000
_cell.length_c   1.000
_cell.angle_alpha   90.00
_cell.angle_beta   90.00
_cell.angle_gamma   90.00
#
_symmetry.space_group_name_H-M   'P 1'
#
loop_
_entity.id
_entity.type
_entity.pdbx_description
1 polymer ?
#
loop_
_entity_poly.entity_id
_entity_poly.type
_entity_poly.pdbx_seq_one_letter_code
_entity_poly.pdbx_strand_id
1 'polypeptide(L)'
;MANGLLQLRIDDTLRKEASDVYSRLGLDLPTAIRMFLTRSVQVRGIPFSMILPEEDYKATAAVAAMKRMSSDAEEAGVAEMTLDEINAEIAAVRSGK
;
A
#
# COMPACT_ATOMS: atom_id res chain seq x y z
N MET A 1 -21.62 -25.61 24.92
CA MET A 1 -20.63 -24.71 24.30
C MET A 1 -19.39 -24.73 25.16
N ALA A 2 -18.24 -25.16 24.62
CA ALA A 2 -16.99 -25.15 25.39
C ALA A 2 -16.57 -23.68 25.63
N ASN A 3 -16.60 -23.24 26.88
CA ASN A 3 -16.08 -21.93 27.27
C ASN A 3 -14.62 -22.13 27.73
N GLY A 4 -13.68 -21.91 26.81
CA GLY A 4 -12.26 -21.88 27.14
C GLY A 4 -11.84 -20.54 27.72
N LEU A 5 -11.03 -20.55 28.77
CA LEU A 5 -10.40 -19.35 29.31
C LEU A 5 -9.12 -19.06 28.53
N LEU A 6 -8.99 -17.85 27.98
CA LEU A 6 -7.75 -17.34 27.40
C LEU A 6 -7.07 -16.40 28.40
N GLN A 7 -5.88 -16.77 28.88
CA GLN A 7 -5.05 -15.89 29.70
C GLN A 7 -3.94 -15.29 28.83
N LEU A 8 -3.89 -13.97 28.74
CA LEU A 8 -2.91 -13.23 27.94
C LEU A 8 -2.13 -12.29 28.86
N ARG A 9 -0.79 -12.28 28.72
CA ARG A 9 0.05 -11.23 29.32
C ARG A 9 0.12 -10.06 28.35
N ILE A 10 -0.19 -8.87 28.82
CA ILE A 10 -0.22 -7.64 28.05
C ILE A 10 0.33 -6.51 28.92
N ASP A 11 1.00 -5.56 28.29
CA ASP A 11 1.36 -4.31 28.96
C ASP A 11 0.10 -3.53 29.37
N ASP A 12 0.09 -2.97 30.58
CA ASP A 12 -1.08 -2.28 31.12
C ASP A 12 -1.44 -1.02 30.32
N THR A 13 -0.43 -0.32 29.78
CA THR A 13 -0.64 0.86 28.93
C THR A 13 -1.32 0.44 27.63
N LEU A 14 -0.77 -0.58 26.95
CA LEU A 14 -1.37 -1.11 25.72
C LEU A 14 -2.80 -1.61 25.93
N ARG A 15 -3.06 -2.30 27.05
CA ARG A 15 -4.40 -2.76 27.42
C ARG A 15 -5.38 -1.59 27.55
N LYS A 16 -4.96 -0.51 28.21
CA LYS A 16 -5.78 0.68 28.41
C LYS A 16 -6.07 1.39 27.09
N GLU A 17 -5.04 1.64 26.28
CA GLU A 17 -5.19 2.29 24.98
C GLU A 17 -6.11 1.51 24.04
N ALA A 18 -5.91 0.19 23.94
CA ALA A 18 -6.80 -0.67 23.14
C ALA A 18 -8.25 -0.64 23.66
N SER A 19 -8.44 -0.69 24.98
CA SER A 19 -9.77 -0.63 25.59
C SER A 19 -10.47 0.69 25.29
N ASP A 20 -9.76 1.81 25.33
CA ASP A 20 -10.29 3.14 25.01
C ASP A 20 -10.70 3.23 23.53
N VAL A 21 -9.87 2.71 22.61
CA VAL A 21 -10.19 2.65 21.18
C VAL A 21 -11.45 1.83 20.92
N TYR A 22 -11.54 0.59 21.44
CA TYR A 22 -12.70 -0.26 21.21
C TYR A 22 -13.96 0.27 21.88
N SER A 23 -13.85 0.89 23.06
CA SER A 23 -15.01 1.48 23.75
C SER A 23 -15.62 2.64 22.94
N ARG A 24 -14.79 3.46 22.28
CA ARG A 24 -15.27 4.51 21.36
C ARG A 24 -15.98 3.93 20.12
N LEU A 25 -15.65 2.69 19.74
CA LEU A 25 -16.32 1.93 18.68
C LEU A 25 -17.57 1.17 19.19
N GLY A 26 -17.89 1.24 20.49
CA GLY A 26 -19.03 0.54 21.10
C GLY A 26 -18.78 -0.95 21.38
N LEU A 27 -17.51 -1.36 21.55
CA LEU A 27 -17.10 -2.75 21.74
C LEU A 27 -16.19 -2.87 22.97
N ASP A 28 -16.27 -3.99 23.68
CA ASP A 28 -15.31 -4.31 24.74
C ASP A 28 -14.08 -5.05 24.19
N LEU A 29 -12.98 -5.00 24.95
CA LEU A 29 -11.72 -5.63 24.57
C LEU A 29 -11.85 -7.16 24.37
N PRO A 30 -12.57 -7.93 25.23
CA PRO A 30 -12.80 -9.35 24.99
C PRO A 30 -13.54 -9.66 23.68
N THR A 31 -14.52 -8.85 23.30
CA THR A 31 -15.24 -8.99 22.02
C THR A 31 -14.31 -8.71 20.86
N ALA A 32 -13.49 -7.66 20.93
CA ALA A 32 -12.50 -7.38 19.90
C ALA A 32 -11.49 -8.53 19.72
N ILE A 33 -10.98 -9.12 20.81
CA ILE A 33 -10.09 -10.29 20.75
C ILE A 33 -10.80 -11.49 20.11
N ARG A 34 -12.07 -11.72 20.45
CA ARG A 34 -12.87 -12.80 19.85
C ARG A 34 -13.07 -12.58 18.34
N MET A 35 -13.34 -11.34 17.93
CA MET A 35 -13.48 -10.98 16.52
C MET A 35 -12.18 -11.22 15.76
N PHE A 36 -11.03 -10.81 16.33
CA PHE A 36 -9.70 -11.08 15.78
C PHE A 36 -9.52 -12.58 15.53
N LEU A 37 -9.68 -13.42 16.57
CA LEU A 37 -9.51 -14.87 16.47
C LEU A 37 -10.47 -15.50 15.44
N THR A 38 -11.73 -15.06 15.44
CA THR A 38 -12.74 -15.55 14.49
C THR A 38 -12.34 -15.22 13.05
N ARG A 39 -11.89 -13.98 12.81
CA ARG A 39 -11.46 -13.56 11.48
C ARG A 39 -10.19 -14.29 11.06
N SER A 40 -9.23 -14.51 11.97
CA SER A 40 -8.01 -15.28 11.69
C SER A 40 -8.33 -16.69 11.19
N VAL A 41 -9.31 -17.36 11.79
CA VAL A 41 -9.78 -18.68 11.34
C VAL A 41 -10.43 -18.60 9.96
N GLN A 42 -11.31 -17.62 9.74
CA GLN A 42 -12.00 -17.45 8.44
C GLN A 42 -11.03 -17.22 7.28
N VAL A 43 -9.99 -16.41 7.49
CA VAL A 43 -9.01 -16.08 6.45
C VAL A 43 -7.80 -17.00 6.43
N ARG A 44 -7.73 -17.97 7.35
CA ARG A 44 -6.57 -18.87 7.54
C ARG A 44 -5.24 -18.11 7.64
N GLY A 45 -5.21 -17.00 8.38
CA GLY A 45 -4.06 -16.11 8.46
C GLY A 45 -4.24 -15.00 9.50
N ILE A 46 -3.36 -14.00 9.47
CA ILE A 46 -3.48 -12.82 10.34
C ILE A 46 -4.38 -11.78 9.66
N PRO A 47 -5.45 -11.31 10.31
CA PRO A 47 -6.49 -10.48 9.70
C PRO A 47 -6.13 -8.98 9.70
N PHE A 48 -4.88 -8.66 9.41
CA PHE A 48 -4.36 -7.32 9.14
C PHE A 48 -3.14 -7.42 8.24
N SER A 49 -2.75 -6.31 7.60
CA SER A 49 -1.60 -6.32 6.70
C SER A 49 -0.30 -6.62 7.46
N MET A 50 0.45 -7.61 7.00
CA MET A 50 1.78 -7.96 7.53
C MET A 50 2.90 -7.39 6.64
N ILE A 51 2.74 -6.14 6.24
CA ILE A 51 3.78 -5.38 5.55
C ILE A 51 4.40 -4.43 6.56
N LEU A 52 5.73 -4.35 6.58
CA LEU A 52 6.38 -3.20 7.19
C LEU A 52 5.98 -1.98 6.33
N PRO A 53 5.73 -0.80 6.95
CA PRO A 53 5.61 0.41 6.17
C PRO A 53 6.83 0.49 5.26
N GLU A 54 6.63 0.58 3.95
CA GLU A 54 7.72 0.96 3.07
C GLU A 54 8.18 2.33 3.59
N GLU A 55 9.42 2.44 4.07
CA GLU A 55 10.02 3.75 4.35
C GLU A 55 9.85 4.58 3.10
N ASP A 56 8.91 5.53 3.11
CA ASP A 56 8.47 6.37 1.98
C ASP A 56 9.18 5.99 0.69
N TYR A 57 8.80 4.85 0.09
CA TYR A 57 9.49 4.40 -1.10
C TYR A 57 9.23 5.51 -2.13
N LYS A 58 10.28 6.27 -2.46
CA LYS A 58 10.22 7.47 -3.32
C LYS A 58 9.90 7.11 -4.77
N ALA A 59 9.14 6.04 -5.00
CA ALA A 59 8.40 5.81 -6.23
C ALA A 59 7.51 7.01 -6.56
N THR A 60 7.09 7.84 -5.60
CA THR A 60 6.36 9.08 -5.91
C THR A 60 7.15 9.99 -6.86
N ALA A 61 8.46 10.15 -6.67
CA ALA A 61 9.29 10.99 -7.53
C ALA A 61 9.50 10.35 -8.91
N ALA A 62 9.80 9.05 -8.96
CA ALA A 62 10.01 8.33 -10.22
C ALA A 62 8.70 8.23 -11.04
N VAL A 63 7.59 7.90 -10.39
CA VAL A 63 6.26 7.85 -11.02
C VAL A 63 5.78 9.24 -11.43
N ALA A 64 6.03 10.29 -10.64
CA ALA A 64 5.71 11.65 -11.04
C ALA A 64 6.56 12.12 -12.23
N ALA A 65 7.86 11.77 -12.26
CA ALA A 65 8.72 12.04 -13.41
C ALA A 65 8.22 11.33 -14.67
N MET A 66 7.87 10.04 -14.58
CA MET A 66 7.31 9.27 -15.69
C MET A 66 5.99 9.87 -16.20
N LYS A 67 5.10 10.29 -15.30
CA LYS A 67 3.83 10.94 -15.67
C LYS A 67 4.04 12.28 -16.38
N ARG A 68 5.00 13.10 -15.92
CA ARG A 68 5.36 14.36 -16.58
C ARG A 68 5.93 14.10 -17.97
N MET A 69 6.90 13.20 -18.09
CA MET A 69 7.48 12.81 -19.38
C MET A 69 6.42 12.33 -20.38
N SER A 70 5.44 11.53 -19.92
CA SER A 70 4.31 11.08 -20.75
C SER A 70 3.45 12.25 -21.22
N SER A 71 3.14 13.19 -20.33
CA SER A 71 2.30 14.37 -20.66
C SER A 71 3.02 15.31 -21.62
N ASP A 72 4.31 15.56 -21.39
CA ASP A 72 5.14 16.40 -22.26
C ASP A 72 5.25 15.79 -23.67
N ALA A 73 5.34 14.45 -23.76
CA ALA A 73 5.37 13.74 -25.03
C ALA A 73 4.03 13.81 -25.79
N GLU A 74 2.90 13.77 -25.08
CA GLU A 74 1.56 13.97 -25.67
C GLU A 74 1.39 15.40 -26.21
N GLU A 75 1.79 16.40 -25.43
CA GLU A 75 1.70 17.82 -25.83
C GLU A 75 2.61 18.14 -27.02
N ALA A 76 3.81 17.56 -27.06
CA ALA A 76 4.72 17.68 -28.19
C ALA A 76 4.30 16.83 -29.41
N GLY A 77 3.25 16.01 -29.29
CA GLY A 77 2.76 15.15 -30.37
C GLY A 77 3.69 13.99 -30.74
N VAL A 78 4.62 13.64 -29.85
CA VAL A 78 5.64 12.59 -30.07
C VAL A 78 5.33 11.28 -29.32
N ALA A 79 4.22 11.23 -28.59
CA ALA A 79 3.84 10.08 -27.77
C ALA A 79 3.59 8.78 -28.58
N GLU A 80 3.20 8.89 -29.85
CA GLU A 80 2.77 7.76 -30.69
C GLU A 80 3.69 7.52 -31.90
N MET A 81 4.96 7.95 -31.83
CA MET A 81 5.91 7.74 -32.92
C MET A 81 6.27 6.26 -33.08
N THR A 82 6.26 5.77 -34.31
CA THR A 82 6.71 4.42 -34.64
C THR A 82 8.24 4.31 -34.55
N LEU A 83 8.75 3.09 -34.39
CA LEU A 83 10.21 2.84 -34.35
C LEU A 83 10.93 3.33 -35.61
N ASP A 84 10.28 3.24 -36.77
CA ASP A 84 10.85 3.68 -38.03
C ASP A 84 10.96 5.21 -38.09
N GLU A 85 9.94 5.93 -37.62
CA GLU A 85 9.94 7.40 -37.51
C GLU A 85 10.99 7.89 -36.51
N ILE A 86 11.10 7.24 -35.35
CA ILE A 86 12.13 7.56 -34.33
C ILE A 86 13.54 7.40 -34.94
N ASN A 87 13.79 6.29 -35.64
CA ASN A 87 15.08 6.03 -36.25
C ASN A 87 15.42 7.04 -37.37
N ALA A 88 14.43 7.44 -38.17
CA ALA A 88 14.58 8.45 -39.20
C ALA A 88 14.95 9.83 -38.61
N GLU A 89 14.31 10.24 -37.52
CA GLU A 89 14.62 11.51 -36.83
C GLU A 89 16.02 11.48 -36.20
N ILE A 90 16.39 10.40 -35.51
CA ILE A 90 17.73 10.22 -34.94
C ILE A 90 18.81 10.29 -36.04
N ALA A 91 18.57 9.66 -37.19
CA ALA A 91 19.49 9.67 -38.32
C ALA A 91 19.65 11.09 -38.91
N ALA A 92 18.55 11.81 -39.10
CA ALA A 92 18.55 13.18 -39.61
C ALA A 92 19.38 14.11 -38.70
N VAL A 93 19.14 14.09 -37.38
CA VAL A 93 19.88 14.91 -36.40
C VAL A 93 21.37 14.54 -36.35
N ARG A 94 21.72 13.25 -36.42
CA ARG A 94 23.11 12.79 -36.41
C ARG A 94 23.87 13.09 -37.70
N SER A 95 23.18 13.16 -38.84
CA SER A 95 23.75 13.52 -40.14
C SER A 95 23.95 15.02 -40.36
N GLY A 96 23.22 15.86 -39.61
CA GLY A 96 23.32 17.32 -39.65
C GLY A 96 24.41 17.91 -38.75
N LYS A 97 25.32 17.08 -38.23
CA LYS A 97 26.43 17.43 -37.34
C LYS A 97 27.76 17.08 -38.01
#